data_AF-A0A7Z7BJE2-F1
#
_entry.id   AF-A0A7Z7BJE2-F1
#
_cell.length_a   1.000
_cell.length_b   1.000
_cell.length_c   1.000
_cell.angle_alpha   90.00
_cell.angle_beta   90.00
_cell.angle_gamma   90.00
#
_symmetry.space_group_name_H-M   'P 1'
#
loop_
_entity.id
_entity.type
_entity.pdbx_description
1 polymer ?
#
loop_
_entity_poly.entity_id
_entity_poly.type
_entity_poly.pdbx_seq_one_letter_code
_entity_poly.pdbx_strand_id
1 'polypeptide(L)'
;MPRKPKTTTEAQTALPSIPKELIDQFVKGPMTAEAVHAASAAFKKALIERALGAELGHHLGYPAGAVRPEDATNQRNGKSGKTVLTDDGPLR
;
A
#
# COMPACT_ATOMS: atom_id res chain seq x y z
N MET A 1 -5.95 -3.71 47.63
CA MET A 1 -5.16 -2.75 46.82
C MET A 1 -6.00 -2.32 45.62
N PRO A 2 -6.23 -1.02 45.41
CA PRO A 2 -6.97 -0.56 44.23
C PRO A 2 -6.09 -0.71 43.00
N ARG A 3 -6.60 -1.42 41.97
CA ARG A 3 -5.93 -1.54 40.67
C ARG A 3 -6.13 -0.23 39.91
N LYS A 4 -5.05 0.46 39.57
CA LYS A 4 -5.08 1.61 38.67
C LYS A 4 -5.48 1.12 37.27
N PRO A 5 -6.45 1.74 36.59
CA PRO A 5 -6.74 1.42 35.20
C PRO A 5 -5.52 1.81 34.35
N LYS A 6 -5.04 0.88 33.52
CA LYS A 6 -4.09 1.19 32.47
C LYS A 6 -4.82 2.06 31.46
N THR A 7 -4.52 3.35 31.46
CA THR A 7 -4.76 4.21 30.29
C THR A 7 -3.86 3.68 29.18
N THR A 8 -4.43 2.86 28.31
CA THR A 8 -3.85 2.59 27.00
C THR A 8 -3.87 3.93 26.27
N THR A 9 -2.74 4.64 26.28
CA THR A 9 -2.50 5.74 25.37
C THR A 9 -2.46 5.11 23.99
N GLU A 10 -3.61 5.01 23.33
CA GLU A 10 -3.67 4.88 21.88
C GLU A 10 -2.88 6.07 21.36
N ALA A 11 -1.65 5.79 20.93
CA ALA A 11 -0.85 6.77 20.23
C ALA A 11 -1.67 7.15 19.00
N GLN A 12 -2.34 8.29 19.06
CA GLN A 12 -2.86 8.97 17.88
C GLN A 12 -1.63 9.35 17.05
N THR A 13 -1.15 8.39 16.27
CA THR A 13 -0.16 8.65 15.24
C THR A 13 -0.80 9.67 14.32
N ALA A 14 -0.29 10.90 14.35
CA ALA A 14 -0.77 11.96 13.49
C ALA A 14 -0.76 11.43 12.04
N LEU A 15 -1.94 11.45 11.41
CA LEU A 15 -2.05 11.01 10.03
C LEU A 15 -1.13 11.88 9.17
N PRO A 16 -0.39 11.28 8.21
CA PRO A 16 0.43 12.06 7.31
C PRO A 16 -0.44 13.05 6.54
N SER A 17 0.02 14.30 6.44
CA SER A 17 -0.66 15.31 5.63
C SER A 17 -0.60 14.90 4.16
N ILE A 18 -1.76 14.77 3.51
CA ILE A 18 -1.85 14.47 2.07
C ILE A 18 -1.96 15.80 1.31
N PRO A 19 -1.04 16.10 0.37
CA PRO A 19 -1.13 17.28 -0.49
C PRO A 19 -2.46 17.34 -1.26
N LYS A 20 -3.02 18.54 -1.42
CA LYS A 20 -4.31 18.75 -2.10
C LYS A 20 -4.25 18.28 -3.56
N GLU A 21 -3.09 18.46 -4.19
CA GLU A 21 -2.83 18.07 -5.57
C GLU A 21 -2.94 16.55 -5.77
N LEU A 22 -2.69 15.75 -4.72
CA LEU A 22 -2.94 14.30 -4.78
C LEU A 22 -4.43 13.99 -4.65
N ILE A 23 -5.15 14.69 -3.78
CA ILE A 23 -6.61 14.52 -3.63
C ILE A 23 -7.32 14.88 -4.95
N ASP A 24 -6.93 15.97 -5.59
CA ASP A 24 -7.52 16.43 -6.86
C ASP A 24 -7.30 15.44 -8.01
N GLN A 25 -6.24 14.61 -7.95
CA GLN A 25 -6.04 13.52 -8.92
C GLN A 25 -7.02 12.35 -8.72
N PHE A 26 -7.46 12.13 -7.48
CA PHE A 26 -8.42 11.07 -7.13
C PHE A 26 -9.88 11.55 -7.28
N VAL A 27 -10.16 12.84 -7.09
CA VAL A 27 -11.51 13.40 -7.08
C VAL A 27 -11.80 14.14 -8.40
N LYS A 28 -12.58 13.53 -9.29
CA LYS A 28 -12.96 14.12 -10.60
C LYS A 28 -14.31 14.84 -10.60
N GLY A 29 -14.89 15.09 -9.43
CA GLY A 29 -16.23 15.65 -9.24
C GLY A 29 -16.89 15.11 -7.97
N PRO A 30 -18.19 15.35 -7.76
CA PRO A 30 -18.93 14.78 -6.63
C PRO A 30 -18.81 13.25 -6.62
N MET A 31 -18.45 12.67 -5.47
CA MET A 31 -18.32 11.23 -5.29
C MET A 31 -19.36 10.73 -4.30
N THR A 32 -19.90 9.54 -4.56
CA THR A 32 -20.71 8.81 -3.57
C THR A 32 -19.80 8.16 -2.53
N ALA A 33 -20.37 7.70 -1.41
CA ALA A 33 -19.62 6.99 -0.38
C ALA A 33 -18.94 5.73 -0.96
N GLU A 34 -19.65 4.98 -1.80
CA GLU A 34 -19.15 3.78 -2.47
C GLU A 34 -17.95 4.10 -3.37
N ALA A 35 -18.02 5.21 -4.11
CA ALA A 35 -16.92 5.64 -4.97
C ALA A 35 -15.67 6.00 -4.14
N VAL A 36 -15.84 6.66 -2.98
CA VAL A 36 -14.73 6.98 -2.07
C VAL A 36 -14.10 5.71 -1.51
N HIS A 37 -14.91 4.72 -1.10
CA HIS A 37 -14.41 3.43 -0.62
C HIS A 37 -13.66 2.67 -1.71
N ALA A 38 -14.19 2.62 -2.93
CA ALA A 38 -13.54 1.97 -4.07
C ALA A 38 -12.19 2.62 -4.41
N ALA A 39 -12.13 3.97 -4.43
CA ALA A 39 -10.89 4.71 -4.64
C ALA A 39 -9.85 4.43 -3.54
N SER A 40 -10.29 4.38 -2.29
CA SER A 40 -9.43 4.07 -1.13
C SER A 40 -8.85 2.65 -1.22
N ALA A 41 -9.68 1.67 -1.60
CA ALA A 41 -9.25 0.28 -1.81
C ALA A 41 -8.24 0.17 -2.96
N ALA A 42 -8.48 0.87 -4.08
CA ALA A 42 -7.55 0.91 -5.21
C ALA A 42 -6.21 1.55 -4.82
N PHE A 43 -6.23 2.62 -4.03
CA PHE A 43 -5.01 3.24 -3.52
C PHE A 43 -4.23 2.31 -2.59
N LYS A 44 -4.92 1.67 -1.64
CA LYS A 44 -4.32 0.67 -0.72
C LYS A 44 -3.64 -0.46 -1.51
N LYS A 45 -4.30 -0.97 -2.55
CA LYS A 45 -3.73 -1.97 -3.47
C LYS A 45 -2.46 -1.46 -4.14
N ALA A 46 -2.52 -0.29 -4.77
CA ALA A 46 -1.39 0.29 -5.50
C ALA A 46 -0.19 0.54 -4.58
N LEU A 47 -0.43 0.99 -3.34
CA LEU A 47 0.60 1.21 -2.34
C LEU A 47 1.31 -0.10 -1.95
N ILE A 48 0.53 -1.16 -1.69
CA ILE A 48 1.07 -2.49 -1.36
C ILE A 48 1.88 -3.06 -2.54
N GLU A 49 1.34 -3.03 -3.76
CA GLU A 49 2.05 -3.52 -4.94
C GLU A 49 3.35 -2.74 -5.20
N ARG A 50 3.36 -1.43 -4.93
CA ARG A 50 4.57 -0.60 -5.03
C ARG A 50 5.63 -0.98 -4.00
N ALA A 51 5.23 -1.21 -2.76
CA ALA A 51 6.13 -1.67 -1.69
C ALA A 51 6.73 -3.04 -2.03
N LEU A 52 5.90 -4.02 -2.41
CA LEU A 52 6.36 -5.35 -2.81
C LEU A 52 7.29 -5.32 -4.03
N GLY A 53 7.03 -4.44 -4.99
CA GLY A 53 7.91 -4.24 -6.15
C GLY A 53 9.29 -3.70 -5.78
N ALA A 54 9.35 -2.81 -4.78
CA ALA A 54 10.60 -2.28 -4.24
C ALA A 54 11.37 -3.34 -3.45
N GLU A 55 10.68 -4.12 -2.61
CA GLU A 55 11.26 -5.28 -1.91
C GLU A 55 11.86 -6.30 -2.88
N LEU A 56 11.16 -6.61 -3.97
CA LEU A 56 11.69 -7.52 -5.00
C LEU A 56 12.93 -6.92 -5.71
N GLY A 57 12.94 -5.60 -5.93
CA GLY A 57 14.13 -4.92 -6.47
C GLY A 57 15.33 -5.00 -5.53
N HIS A 58 15.10 -4.80 -4.24
CA HIS A 58 16.12 -4.99 -3.22
C HIS A 58 16.62 -6.43 -3.18
N HIS A 59 15.71 -7.42 -3.18
CA HIS A 59 16.04 -8.83 -3.14
C HIS A 59 16.87 -9.30 -4.36
N LEU A 60 16.53 -8.81 -5.56
CA LEU A 60 17.26 -9.16 -6.78
C LEU A 60 18.55 -8.34 -6.99
N GLY A 61 18.73 -7.24 -6.25
CA GLY A 61 19.87 -6.34 -6.41
C GLY A 61 19.78 -5.40 -7.63
N TYR A 62 18.65 -5.37 -8.34
CA TYR A 62 18.44 -4.46 -9.48
C TYR A 62 16.96 -4.04 -9.65
N PRO A 63 16.71 -2.80 -10.10
CA PRO A 63 15.35 -2.28 -10.22
C PRO A 63 14.58 -2.91 -11.39
N ALA A 64 13.26 -2.79 -11.36
CA ALA A 64 12.41 -3.23 -12.47
C ALA A 64 12.75 -2.43 -13.75
N GLY A 65 12.92 -3.13 -14.87
CA GLY A 65 13.25 -2.52 -16.17
C GLY A 65 14.74 -2.26 -16.40
N ALA A 66 15.61 -2.44 -15.41
CA ALA A 66 17.05 -2.40 -15.63
C ALA A 66 17.55 -3.70 -16.29
N VAL A 67 18.70 -3.57 -16.95
CA VAL A 67 19.46 -4.72 -17.46
C VAL A 67 19.84 -5.61 -16.27
N ARG A 68 19.62 -6.93 -16.41
CA ARG A 68 20.00 -7.90 -15.39
C ARG A 68 21.54 -7.93 -15.28
N PRO A 69 22.12 -7.86 -14.07
CA PRO A 69 23.54 -8.08 -13.86
C PRO A 69 24.00 -9.46 -14.40
N GLU A 70 25.23 -9.54 -14.90
CA GLU A 70 25.76 -10.77 -15.52
C GLU A 70 25.91 -11.92 -14.51
N ASP A 71 26.19 -11.58 -13.26
CA ASP A 71 26.39 -12.49 -12.12
C ASP A 71 25.08 -12.86 -11.41
N ALA A 72 23.96 -12.24 -11.77
CA ALA A 72 22.66 -12.54 -11.16
C ALA A 72 22.16 -13.94 -11.57
N THR A 73 22.01 -14.82 -10.60
CA THR A 73 21.50 -16.20 -10.77
C THR A 73 19.97 -16.28 -10.79
N ASN A 74 19.28 -15.21 -10.42
CA ASN A 74 17.83 -15.12 -10.37
C ASN A 74 17.32 -13.93 -11.20
N GLN A 75 16.05 -13.99 -11.62
CA GLN A 75 15.45 -12.97 -12.47
C GLN A 75 13.95 -12.79 -12.23
N ARG A 76 13.43 -11.63 -12.62
CA ARG A 76 11.98 -11.37 -12.61
C ARG A 76 11.27 -12.29 -13.60
N ASN A 77 10.18 -12.92 -13.17
CA ASN A 77 9.40 -13.87 -13.95
C ASN A 77 7.90 -13.53 -13.97
N GLY A 78 7.59 -12.27 -14.33
CA GLY A 78 6.20 -11.80 -14.38
C GLY A 78 5.58 -11.51 -13.01
N LYS A 79 4.24 -11.54 -12.97
CA LYS A 79 3.41 -11.30 -11.78
C LYS A 79 2.25 -12.30 -11.74
N SER A 80 1.79 -12.66 -10.55
CA SER A 80 0.60 -13.47 -10.33
C SER A 80 -0.42 -12.69 -9.50
N GLY A 81 -1.70 -12.91 -9.77
CA GLY A 81 -2.79 -12.29 -9.01
C GLY A 81 -3.02 -13.01 -7.68
N LYS A 82 -3.27 -12.23 -6.61
CA LYS A 82 -3.65 -12.75 -5.30
C LYS A 82 -4.76 -11.90 -4.72
N THR A 83 -5.85 -12.54 -4.32
CA THR A 83 -6.88 -11.88 -3.50
C THR A 83 -6.44 -11.92 -2.04
N VAL A 84 -6.32 -10.76 -1.40
CA VAL A 84 -5.93 -10.56 0.00
C VAL A 84 -7.16 -10.20 0.81
N LEU A 85 -7.35 -10.82 1.98
CA LEU A 85 -8.40 -10.44 2.92
C LEU A 85 -7.91 -9.25 3.74
N THR A 86 -8.68 -8.17 3.72
CA THR A 86 -8.44 -6.95 4.51
C THR A 86 -9.64 -6.67 5.41
N ASP A 87 -9.50 -5.71 6.33
CA ASP A 87 -10.60 -5.29 7.20
C ASP A 87 -11.80 -4.73 6.41
N ASP A 88 -11.56 -4.19 5.21
CA ASP A 88 -12.59 -3.67 4.30
C ASP A 88 -13.13 -4.75 3.33
N GLY A 89 -12.74 -6.02 3.53
CA GLY A 89 -13.11 -7.15 2.68
C GLY A 89 -12.01 -7.62 1.73
N PRO A 90 -12.35 -8.50 0.77
CA PRO A 90 -11.39 -9.06 -0.19
C PRO A 90 -10.90 -8.00 -1.19
N LEU A 91 -9.58 -7.87 -1.33
CA LEU A 91 -8.92 -6.99 -2.29
C LEU A 91 -8.15 -7.85 -3.30
N ARG A 92 -8.41 -7.68 -4.59
CA ARG A 92 -7.75 -8.43 -5.67
C ARG A 92 -6.81 -7.55 -6.48
#